data_AF-A0A953AGW8-F1
#
_entry.id   AF-A0A953AGW8-F1
#
_cell.length_a   1.000
_cell.length_b   1.000
_cell.length_c   1.000
_cell.angle_alpha   90.00
_cell.angle_beta   90.00
_cell.angle_gamma   90.00
#
_symmetry.space_group_name_H-M   'P 1'
#
loop_
_entity.id
_entity.type
_entity.pdbx_description
1 polymer ?
#
loop_
_entity_poly.entity_id
_entity_poly.type
_entity_poly.pdbx_seq_one_letter_code
_entity_poly.pdbx_strand_id
1 'polypeptide(L)'
;MTRTEAETSAARPRRTTMLGVKVREAGWGYAFVALPIAVFGLFFVYPLGYAIYISFFHWGILGKDREDPNAGWSNYSRVLHDPIFHTALKNIAEYTVGVVPLEMALGLLLALIVNQKLRGRN
;
A
#
# COMPACT_ATOMS: atom_id res chain seq x y z
N MET A 1 18.81 77.45 12.49
CA MET A 1 19.11 77.52 11.04
C MET A 1 20.19 76.49 10.75
N THR A 2 20.13 75.48 9.88
CA THR A 2 19.15 74.78 9.02
C THR A 2 20.01 73.77 8.22
N ARG A 3 19.46 72.58 7.90
CA ARG A 3 20.01 71.51 7.03
C ARG A 3 21.19 70.71 7.63
N THR A 4 21.19 69.38 7.62
CA THR A 4 21.04 68.53 6.43
C THR A 4 20.40 67.18 6.77
N GLU A 5 19.39 66.83 5.97
CA GLU A 5 18.84 65.49 5.78
C GLU A 5 19.87 64.60 5.07
N ALA A 6 20.18 63.42 5.63
CA ALA A 6 20.88 62.29 4.99
C ALA A 6 21.33 61.38 6.15
N GLU A 7 20.93 60.14 6.35
CA GLU A 7 20.44 59.12 5.44
C GLU A 7 19.54 58.18 6.25
N THR A 8 18.26 58.16 5.89
CA THR A 8 17.39 57.00 6.10
C THR A 8 17.98 55.86 5.27
N SER A 9 18.95 55.13 5.83
CA SER A 9 19.44 53.86 5.28
C SER A 9 18.37 52.80 5.51
N ALA A 10 17.33 52.86 4.68
CA ALA A 10 16.29 51.85 4.60
C ALA A 10 16.91 50.55 4.10
N ALA A 11 17.28 49.67 5.04
CA ALA A 11 17.64 48.29 4.75
C ALA A 11 16.46 47.60 4.06
N ARG A 12 16.53 47.46 2.74
CA ARG A 12 15.57 46.73 1.92
C ARG A 12 15.55 45.26 2.39
N PRO A 13 14.41 44.67 2.79
CA PRO A 13 14.40 43.25 3.11
C PRO A 13 14.75 42.47 1.84
N ARG A 14 15.85 41.72 1.89
CA ARG A 14 16.20 40.73 0.87
C ARG A 14 15.04 39.74 0.79
N ARG A 15 14.21 39.84 -0.25
CA ARG A 15 13.23 38.82 -0.63
C ARG A 15 14.01 37.57 -1.02
N THR A 16 14.30 36.71 -0.05
CA THR A 16 14.85 35.38 -0.28
C THR A 16 13.81 34.61 -1.10
N THR A 17 14.18 34.21 -2.31
CA THR A 17 13.31 33.54 -3.28
C THR A 17 12.85 32.18 -2.75
N MET A 18 11.77 32.16 -1.96
CA MET A 18 11.19 30.94 -1.38
C MET A 18 10.62 29.95 -2.41
N LEU A 19 10.54 30.32 -3.70
CA LEU A 19 10.05 29.43 -4.76
C LEU A 19 11.00 28.27 -5.08
N GLY A 20 12.32 28.48 -5.03
CA GLY A 20 13.30 27.42 -5.38
C GLY A 20 13.46 26.34 -4.30
N VAL A 21 13.12 26.67 -3.05
CA VAL A 21 13.18 25.74 -1.91
C VAL A 21 12.01 24.75 -1.97
N LYS A 22 10.80 25.23 -2.29
CA LYS A 22 9.58 24.39 -2.40
C LYS A 22 9.68 23.31 -3.49
N VAL A 23 10.31 23.61 -4.63
CA VAL A 23 10.47 22.64 -5.74
C VAL A 23 11.48 21.55 -5.40
N ARG A 24 12.59 21.90 -4.71
CA ARG A 24 13.58 20.92 -4.24
C ARG A 24 13.03 20.03 -3.13
N GLU A 25 12.28 20.60 -2.18
CA GLU A 25 11.61 19.83 -1.11
C GLU A 25 10.55 18.87 -1.68
N ALA A 26 9.77 19.31 -2.66
CA ALA A 26 8.80 18.45 -3.33
C ALA A 26 9.47 17.28 -4.07
N GLY A 27 10.62 17.50 -4.73
CA GLY A 27 11.37 16.45 -5.42
C GLY A 27 11.84 15.33 -4.48
N TRP A 28 12.35 15.69 -3.29
CA TRP A 28 12.71 14.70 -2.28
C TRP A 28 11.48 13.98 -1.72
N GLY A 29 10.37 14.69 -1.47
CA GLY A 29 9.11 14.06 -1.06
C GLY A 29 8.62 13.01 -2.05
N TYR A 30 8.66 13.31 -3.35
CA TYR A 30 8.32 12.32 -4.38
C TYR A 30 9.30 11.15 -4.43
N ALA A 31 10.61 11.38 -4.26
CA ALA A 31 11.59 10.29 -4.24
C ALA A 31 11.36 9.32 -3.07
N PHE A 32 11.02 9.84 -1.88
CA PHE A 32 10.70 9.03 -0.70
C PHE A 32 9.46 8.15 -0.89
N VAL A 33 8.46 8.63 -1.64
CA VAL A 33 7.23 7.87 -1.93
C VAL A 33 7.41 6.97 -3.15
N ALA A 34 8.20 7.39 -4.13
CA ALA A 34 8.43 6.63 -5.37
C ALA A 34 9.13 5.29 -5.10
N LEU A 35 10.08 5.24 -4.16
CA LEU A 35 10.79 4.01 -3.82
C LEU A 35 9.87 2.89 -3.30
N PRO A 36 9.07 3.09 -2.23
CA PRO A 36 8.15 2.05 -1.75
C PRO A 36 7.08 1.72 -2.80
N ILE A 37 6.60 2.69 -3.60
CA ILE A 37 5.67 2.41 -4.70
C ILE A 37 6.32 1.54 -5.77
N ALA A 38 7.58 1.80 -6.14
CA ALA A 38 8.29 0.99 -7.12
C ALA A 38 8.50 -0.44 -6.63
N VAL A 39 8.88 -0.61 -5.35
CA VAL A 39 9.00 -1.93 -4.72
C VAL A 39 7.64 -2.64 -4.68
N PHE A 40 6.57 -1.95 -4.28
CA PHE A 40 5.21 -2.51 -4.30
C PHE A 40 4.79 -2.91 -5.73
N GLY A 41 5.07 -2.06 -6.71
CA GLY A 41 4.81 -2.34 -8.12
C GLY A 41 5.54 -3.58 -8.61
N LEU A 42 6.81 -3.72 -8.29
CA LEU A 42 7.65 -4.83 -8.74
C LEU A 42 7.30 -6.17 -8.06
N PHE A 43 7.00 -6.15 -6.76
CA PHE A 43 6.82 -7.38 -5.98
C PHE A 43 5.37 -7.78 -5.73
N PHE A 44 4.41 -6.87 -5.93
CA PHE A 44 2.99 -7.17 -5.77
C PHE A 44 2.23 -7.00 -7.08
N VAL A 45 2.30 -5.81 -7.69
CA VAL A 45 1.49 -5.51 -8.88
C VAL A 45 1.93 -6.32 -10.09
N TYR A 46 3.24 -6.41 -10.35
CA TYR A 46 3.79 -7.17 -11.45
C TYR A 46 3.44 -8.68 -11.37
N PRO A 47 3.73 -9.41 -10.27
CA PRO A 47 3.36 -10.82 -10.19
C PRO A 47 1.85 -11.04 -10.17
N LEU A 48 1.05 -10.13 -9.60
CA LEU A 48 -0.41 -10.20 -9.67
C LEU A 48 -0.91 -10.07 -11.11
N GLY A 49 -0.41 -9.09 -11.86
CA GLY A 49 -0.74 -8.90 -13.26
C GLY A 49 -0.31 -10.09 -14.12
N TYR A 50 0.89 -10.64 -13.85
CA TYR A 50 1.36 -11.84 -14.51
C TYR A 50 0.51 -13.07 -14.18
N ALA A 51 0.10 -13.25 -12.92
CA ALA A 51 -0.80 -14.31 -12.49
C ALA A 51 -2.17 -14.24 -13.20
N ILE A 52 -2.72 -13.03 -13.33
CA ILE A 52 -3.95 -12.79 -14.10
C ILE A 52 -3.71 -13.14 -15.56
N TYR A 53 -2.62 -12.67 -16.17
CA TYR A 53 -2.28 -13.00 -17.56
C TYR A 53 -2.20 -14.51 -17.79
N ILE A 54 -1.45 -15.25 -16.97
CA ILE A 54 -1.32 -16.71 -17.14
C ILE A 54 -2.60 -17.47 -16.79
N SER A 55 -3.51 -16.93 -15.97
CA SER A 55 -4.78 -17.59 -15.61
C SER A 55 -5.69 -17.85 -16.81
N PHE A 56 -5.53 -17.08 -17.89
CA PHE A 56 -6.27 -17.23 -19.14
C PHE A 56 -5.74 -18.35 -20.05
N PHE A 57 -4.57 -18.90 -19.74
CA PHE A 57 -3.92 -19.92 -20.53
C PHE A 57 -3.86 -21.24 -19.74
N HIS A 58 -3.94 -22.38 -20.43
CA HIS A 58 -3.58 -23.66 -19.82
C HIS A 58 -2.05 -23.65 -19.61
N TRP A 59 -1.62 -23.45 -18.37
CA TRP A 59 -0.20 -23.43 -18.00
C TRP A 59 0.12 -24.60 -17.07
N GLY A 60 0.70 -25.66 -17.64
CA GLY A 60 1.22 -26.78 -16.86
C GLY A 60 2.64 -26.50 -16.37
N ILE A 61 2.87 -26.56 -15.06
CA ILE A 61 4.22 -26.44 -14.44
C ILE A 61 5.21 -27.48 -15.00
N LEU A 62 4.70 -28.63 -15.49
CA LEU A 62 5.47 -29.76 -16.02
C LEU A 62 5.58 -29.78 -17.57
N GLY A 63 5.25 -28.68 -18.25
CA GLY A 63 5.51 -28.53 -19.69
C GLY A 63 4.63 -29.36 -20.63
N LYS A 64 3.60 -30.03 -20.11
CA LYS A 64 2.48 -30.52 -20.91
C LYS A 64 1.39 -29.45 -20.91
N ASP A 65 0.81 -29.21 -22.07
CA ASP A 65 -0.25 -28.24 -22.34
C ASP A 65 0.31 -26.87 -22.75
N ARG A 66 0.90 -26.86 -23.95
CA ARG A 66 1.07 -25.63 -24.72
C ARG A 66 -0.28 -25.25 -25.32
N GLU A 67 -0.69 -24.02 -25.03
CA GLU A 67 -1.50 -23.15 -25.88
C GLU A 67 -2.81 -23.77 -26.39
N ASP A 68 -3.77 -23.98 -25.48
CA ASP A 68 -5.17 -23.99 -25.88
C ASP A 68 -5.70 -22.54 -25.85
N PRO A 69 -5.96 -21.89 -27.01
CA PRO A 69 -6.47 -20.53 -27.06
C PRO A 69 -7.89 -20.36 -26.47
N ASN A 70 -8.60 -21.47 -26.17
CA ASN A 70 -9.93 -21.45 -25.54
C ASN A 70 -9.89 -21.68 -24.02
N ALA A 71 -8.69 -21.71 -23.41
CA ALA A 71 -8.49 -22.03 -22.01
C ALA A 71 -9.20 -21.09 -21.02
N GLY A 72 -9.31 -19.79 -21.35
CA GLY A 72 -9.67 -18.74 -20.40
C GLY A 72 -10.90 -19.06 -19.55
N TRP A 73 -12.08 -19.09 -20.16
CA TRP A 73 -13.33 -19.35 -19.41
C TRP A 73 -13.46 -20.78 -18.90
N SER A 74 -12.82 -21.74 -19.57
CA SER A 74 -12.85 -23.14 -19.15
C SER A 74 -12.15 -23.37 -17.80
N ASN A 75 -11.08 -22.61 -17.52
CA ASN A 75 -10.31 -22.72 -16.28
C ASN A 75 -11.16 -22.26 -15.07
N TYR A 76 -11.82 -21.11 -15.21
CA TYR A 76 -12.74 -20.60 -14.18
C TYR A 76 -13.93 -21.53 -13.98
N SER A 77 -14.56 -22.00 -15.07
CA SER A 77 -15.67 -22.95 -14.98
C SER A 77 -15.26 -24.25 -14.28
N ARG A 78 -14.05 -24.76 -14.52
CA ARG A 78 -13.53 -25.97 -13.87
C ARG A 78 -13.40 -25.78 -12.36
N VAL A 79 -12.78 -24.68 -11.92
CA VAL A 79 -12.60 -24.38 -10.49
C VAL A 79 -13.94 -24.16 -9.80
N LEU A 80 -14.88 -23.46 -10.45
CA LEU A 80 -16.21 -23.20 -9.89
C LEU A 80 -17.06 -24.45 -9.70
N HIS A 81 -16.76 -25.55 -10.39
CA HIS A 81 -17.45 -26.84 -10.20
C HIS A 81 -16.61 -27.84 -9.40
N ASP A 82 -15.42 -27.46 -8.95
CA ASP A 82 -14.55 -28.35 -8.19
C ASP A 82 -15.02 -28.43 -6.72
N PRO A 83 -15.42 -29.61 -6.21
CA PRO A 83 -15.84 -29.76 -4.82
C PRO A 83 -14.72 -29.45 -3.82
N ILE A 84 -13.46 -29.64 -4.20
CA ILE A 84 -12.30 -29.30 -3.35
C ILE A 84 -12.21 -27.79 -3.19
N PHE A 85 -12.44 -27.02 -4.26
CA PHE A 85 -12.45 -25.56 -4.20
C PHE A 85 -13.55 -25.05 -3.26
N HIS A 86 -14.77 -25.59 -3.35
CA HIS A 86 -15.87 -25.22 -2.44
C HIS A 86 -15.58 -25.57 -1.00
N THR A 87 -14.99 -26.74 -0.76
CA THR A 87 -14.61 -27.17 0.60
C THR A 87 -13.54 -26.24 1.17
N ALA A 88 -12.52 -25.91 0.38
CA ALA A 88 -11.47 -24.98 0.78
C ALA A 88 -12.04 -23.58 1.06
N LEU A 89 -12.92 -23.06 0.19
CA LEU A 89 -13.57 -21.76 0.37
C LEU A 89 -14.41 -21.72 1.64
N LYS A 90 -15.18 -22.78 1.92
CA LYS A 90 -15.95 -22.91 3.16
C LYS A 90 -15.05 -22.94 4.39
N ASN A 91 -13.97 -23.72 4.36
CA ASN A 91 -13.01 -23.80 5.47
C ASN A 91 -12.37 -22.43 5.75
N ILE A 92 -11.99 -21.68 4.70
CA ILE A 92 -11.44 -20.33 4.83
C ILE A 92 -12.49 -19.40 5.42
N ALA A 93 -13.73 -19.43 4.92
CA ALA A 93 -14.80 -18.58 5.43
C ALA A 93 -15.11 -18.87 6.91
N GLU A 94 -15.23 -20.14 7.30
CA GLU A 94 -15.46 -20.55 8.69
C GLU A 94 -14.30 -20.12 9.59
N TYR A 95 -13.06 -20.33 9.15
CA TYR A 95 -11.86 -19.86 9.85
C TYR A 95 -11.87 -18.34 10.02
N THR A 96 -12.10 -17.57 8.96
CA THR A 96 -12.10 -16.10 9.01
C THR A 96 -13.18 -15.58 9.95
N VAL A 97 -14.40 -16.12 9.87
CA VAL A 97 -15.52 -15.70 10.74
C VAL A 97 -15.25 -16.03 12.21
N GLY A 98 -14.54 -17.11 12.51
CA GLY A 98 -14.16 -17.44 13.89
C GLY A 98 -12.97 -16.60 14.40
N VAL A 99 -11.91 -16.52 13.60
CA VAL A 99 -10.62 -15.96 14.02
C VAL A 99 -10.63 -14.44 14.03
N VAL A 100 -11.19 -13.78 13.01
CA VAL A 100 -11.13 -12.31 12.92
C VAL A 100 -11.82 -11.63 14.10
N PRO A 101 -13.08 -11.98 14.47
CA PRO A 101 -13.71 -11.37 15.64
C PRO A 101 -12.98 -11.66 16.94
N LEU A 102 -12.40 -12.86 17.08
CA LEU A 102 -11.60 -13.25 18.23
C LEU A 102 -10.32 -12.40 18.34
N GLU A 103 -9.57 -12.26 17.24
CA GLU A 103 -8.38 -11.40 17.17
C GLU A 103 -8.72 -9.94 17.49
N MET A 104 -9.84 -9.44 16.97
CA MET A 104 -10.34 -8.09 17.29
C MET A 104 -10.69 -7.94 18.77
N ALA A 105 -11.40 -8.91 19.35
CA ALA A 105 -11.75 -8.91 20.76
C ALA A 105 -10.50 -8.96 21.65
N LEU A 106 -9.54 -9.81 21.33
CA LEU A 106 -8.26 -9.90 22.04
C LEU A 106 -7.46 -8.61 21.91
N GLY A 107 -7.35 -8.04 20.70
CA GLY A 107 -6.68 -6.77 20.46
C GLY A 107 -7.32 -5.63 21.25
N LEU A 108 -8.65 -5.59 21.31
CA LEU A 108 -9.39 -4.61 22.12
C LEU A 108 -9.18 -4.82 23.62
N LEU A 109 -9.24 -6.07 24.10
CA LEU A 109 -8.98 -6.40 25.50
C LEU A 109 -7.57 -5.97 25.92
N LEU A 110 -6.57 -6.28 25.10
CA LEU A 110 -5.19 -5.84 25.32
C LEU A 110 -5.08 -4.31 25.31
N ALA A 111 -5.73 -3.65 24.35
CA ALA A 111 -5.77 -2.19 24.29
C ALA A 111 -6.42 -1.59 25.54
N LEU A 112 -7.51 -2.17 26.06
CA LEU A 112 -8.15 -1.73 27.29
C LEU A 112 -7.24 -1.93 28.51
N ILE A 113 -6.55 -3.07 28.62
CA ILE A 113 -5.60 -3.33 29.71
C ILE A 113 -4.45 -2.30 29.68
N VAL A 114 -3.90 -2.02 28.50
CA VAL A 114 -2.82 -1.04 28.33
C VAL A 114 -3.31 0.40 28.54
N ASN A 115 -4.55 0.71 28.17
CA ASN A 115 -5.15 2.04 28.30
C ASN A 115 -5.68 2.33 29.71
N GLN A 116 -5.81 1.32 30.59
CA GLN A 116 -6.01 1.59 32.00
C GLN A 116 -4.82 2.41 32.50
N LYS A 117 -5.09 3.44 33.32
CA LYS A 117 -4.04 4.22 33.98
C LYS A 117 -3.13 3.23 34.69
N LEU A 118 -1.95 2.99 34.13
CA LEU A 118 -0.89 2.27 34.83
C LEU A 118 -0.75 2.96 36.17
N ARG A 119 -1.07 2.23 37.24
CA ARG A 119 -1.00 2.67 38.63
C ARG A 119 0.48 2.94 38.92
N GLY A 120 0.97 4.11 38.50
CA GLY A 120 2.41 4.42 38.40
C GLY A 120 2.79 5.59 37.47
N ARG A 121 1.87 6.20 36.70
CA ARG A 121 2.16 7.46 35.97
C ARG A 121 1.50 8.64 36.69
N ASN A 122 2.30 9.35 37.50
CA ASN A 122 1.97 10.68 38.03
C ASN A 122 1.82 11.69 36.89
#